data_AF-A0A9P0CHE3-F1
#
_entry.id   AF-A0A9P0CHE3-F1
#
_cell.length_a   1.000
_cell.length_b   1.000
_cell.length_c   1.000
_cell.angle_alpha   90.00
_cell.angle_beta   90.00
_cell.angle_gamma   90.00
#
_symmetry.space_group_name_H-M   'P 1'
#
loop_
_entity.id
_entity.type
_entity.pdbx_description
1 polymer ?
#
loop_
_entity_poly.entity_id
_entity_poly.type
_entity_poly.pdbx_seq_one_letter_code
_entity_poly.pdbx_strand_id
1 'polypeptide(L)'
;MEIYLDPEEQIICPYNNSHYIRRKRMAFHLTKCKAAYEELHPDVPLRECDFNVTHKVPDPELQYHHETCPDRKKIEIAVYQDTKTDLDKFPIVNIHVATEESWDNDNVASYDPEKYCMSNEIIRHKDVISAAKRRNFRLEERKRIGQFSQSGGEPANSSVPRAPRQQENQTRRQPLPDHKRGEYREDTPGVIEEIVQRIKIDAKNGFYQNVQKK
;
A
#
# COMPACT_ATOMS: atom_id res chain seq x y z
N MET A 1 -10.44 32.48 -4.54
CA MET A 1 -10.02 33.59 -5.42
C MET A 1 -9.11 32.99 -6.47
N GLU A 2 -9.64 32.77 -7.68
CA GLU A 2 -8.77 32.50 -8.83
C GLU A 2 -7.91 33.74 -9.04
N ILE A 3 -6.60 33.59 -8.83
CA ILE A 3 -5.65 34.65 -9.10
C ILE A 3 -5.55 34.74 -10.62
N TYR A 4 -6.38 35.58 -11.24
CA TYR A 4 -6.26 35.92 -12.66
C TYR A 4 -4.95 36.68 -12.85
N LEU A 5 -3.87 35.95 -13.13
CA LEU A 5 -2.58 36.52 -13.47
C LEU A 5 -2.65 37.09 -14.89
N ASP A 6 -2.33 38.37 -15.05
CA ASP A 6 -2.35 39.06 -16.35
C ASP A 6 -1.33 38.42 -17.32
N PRO A 7 -1.75 37.88 -18.48
CA PRO A 7 -0.85 37.30 -19.47
C PRO A 7 0.18 38.26 -20.06
N GLU A 8 -0.09 39.57 -20.06
CA GLU A 8 0.81 40.60 -20.60
C GLU A 8 1.81 41.14 -19.58
N GLU A 9 1.68 40.78 -18.30
CA GLU A 9 2.60 41.18 -17.23
C GLU A 9 4.03 40.76 -17.57
N GLN A 10 4.98 41.69 -17.40
CA GLN A 10 6.41 41.40 -17.55
C GLN A 10 7.00 40.96 -16.21
N ILE A 11 7.56 39.76 -16.20
CA ILE A 11 8.24 39.16 -15.06
C ILE A 11 9.73 38.98 -15.37
N ILE A 12 10.55 39.05 -14.33
CA ILE A 12 12.01 38.94 -14.43
C ILE A 12 12.41 37.47 -14.59
N CYS A 13 13.39 37.18 -15.45
CA CYS A 13 13.92 35.84 -15.61
C CYS A 13 14.79 35.42 -14.39
N PRO A 14 14.58 34.23 -13.81
CA PRO A 14 15.40 33.73 -12.70
C PRO A 14 16.89 33.51 -13.03
N TYR A 15 17.24 33.30 -14.31
CA TYR A 15 18.62 33.06 -14.74
C TYR A 15 19.38 34.35 -15.05
N ASN A 16 18.68 35.45 -15.34
CA ASN A 16 19.28 36.74 -15.65
C ASN A 16 18.32 37.88 -15.31
N ASN A 17 18.68 38.67 -14.30
CA ASN A 17 17.88 39.79 -13.80
C ASN A 17 17.69 40.92 -14.83
N SER A 18 18.44 40.92 -15.93
CA SER A 18 18.30 41.91 -17.01
C SER A 18 17.14 41.58 -17.96
N HIS A 19 16.60 40.36 -17.92
CA HIS A 19 15.55 39.92 -18.84
C HIS A 19 14.15 40.15 -18.25
N TYR A 20 13.39 41.03 -18.90
CA TYR A 20 11.97 41.27 -18.62
C TYR A 20 11.10 40.60 -19.68
N ILE A 21 10.44 39.50 -19.33
CA ILE A 21 9.71 38.65 -20.26
C ILE A 21 8.23 38.60 -19.89
N ARG A 22 7.34 38.66 -20.89
CA ARG A 22 5.90 38.51 -20.65
C ARG A 22 5.58 37.13 -20.07
N ARG A 23 4.67 37.06 -19.10
CA ARG A 23 4.28 35.84 -18.39
C ARG A 23 3.93 34.70 -19.36
N LYS A 24 3.18 34.98 -20.42
CA LYS A 24 2.82 34.00 -21.47
C LYS A 24 4.01 33.41 -22.25
N ARG A 25 5.15 34.11 -22.35
CA ARG A 25 6.35 33.66 -23.08
C ARG A 25 7.45 33.13 -22.16
N MET A 26 7.29 33.24 -20.84
CA MET A 26 8.33 32.87 -19.88
C MET A 26 8.75 31.39 -20.00
N ALA A 27 7.79 30.46 -20.16
CA ALA A 27 8.10 29.04 -20.28
C ALA A 27 9.08 28.73 -21.44
N PHE A 28 8.86 29.34 -22.61
CA PHE A 28 9.76 29.21 -23.76
C PHE A 28 11.09 29.94 -23.57
N HIS A 29 11.10 31.03 -22.80
CA HIS A 29 12.33 31.76 -22.49
C HIS A 29 13.24 30.96 -21.55
N LEU A 30 12.68 30.31 -20.52
CA LEU A 30 13.44 29.57 -19.52
C LEU A 30 14.29 28.45 -20.14
N THR A 31 13.81 27.74 -21.15
CA THR A 31 14.58 26.65 -21.77
C THR A 31 15.86 27.16 -22.46
N LYS A 32 15.76 28.25 -23.21
CA LYS A 32 16.91 28.87 -23.88
C LYS A 32 17.83 29.59 -22.91
N CYS A 33 17.25 30.31 -21.95
CA CYS A 33 18.03 31.08 -20.98
C CYS A 33 18.79 30.17 -20.01
N LYS A 34 18.24 29.00 -19.67
CA LYS A 34 18.93 27.97 -18.90
C LYS A 34 20.18 27.47 -19.63
N ALA A 35 20.02 27.05 -20.90
CA ALA A 35 21.16 26.57 -21.69
C ALA A 35 22.26 27.63 -21.83
N ALA A 36 21.88 28.88 -22.13
CA ALA A 36 22.83 29.99 -22.23
C ALA A 36 23.55 30.27 -20.90
N TYR A 37 22.87 30.13 -19.76
CA TYR A 37 23.48 30.28 -18.44
C TYR A 37 24.51 29.17 -18.19
N GLU A 38 24.15 27.91 -18.47
CA GLU A 38 25.05 26.75 -18.30
C GLU A 38 26.30 26.86 -19.18
N GLU A 39 26.19 27.43 -20.38
CA GLU A 39 27.34 27.70 -21.26
C GLU A 39 28.24 28.83 -20.74
N LEU A 40 27.66 29.90 -20.18
CA LEU A 40 28.42 31.05 -19.66
C LEU A 40 29.07 30.77 -18.30
N HIS A 41 28.43 29.92 -17.49
CA HIS A 41 28.82 29.62 -16.11
C HIS A 41 28.88 28.10 -15.86
N PRO A 42 29.82 27.38 -16.50
CA PRO A 42 29.95 25.94 -16.33
C PRO A 42 30.34 25.52 -14.90
N ASP A 43 31.05 26.40 -14.18
CA ASP A 43 31.56 26.12 -12.84
C ASP A 43 30.51 26.31 -11.73
N VAL A 44 29.41 27.02 -12.01
CA VAL A 44 28.40 27.39 -11.01
C VAL A 44 27.00 27.03 -11.51
N PRO A 45 26.57 25.77 -11.36
CA PRO A 45 25.22 25.39 -11.77
C PRO A 45 24.16 26.04 -10.85
N LEU A 46 23.04 26.49 -11.42
CA LEU A 46 21.87 26.86 -10.62
C LEU A 46 21.06 25.62 -10.26
N ARG A 47 20.76 25.50 -8.98
CA ARG A 47 19.82 24.53 -8.42
C ARG A 47 18.51 25.20 -8.07
N GLU A 48 17.48 24.39 -7.93
CA GLU A 48 16.19 24.80 -7.43
C GLU A 48 16.12 24.64 -5.92
N CYS A 49 15.42 25.56 -5.25
CA CYS A 49 15.20 25.50 -3.81
C CYS A 49 14.17 24.42 -3.47
N ASP A 50 14.43 23.66 -2.41
CA ASP A 50 13.54 22.61 -1.90
C ASP A 50 12.17 23.16 -1.43
N PHE A 51 12.15 24.41 -0.98
CA PHE A 51 10.94 25.07 -0.47
C PHE A 51 10.09 25.72 -1.57
N ASN A 52 10.72 26.16 -2.66
CA ASN A 52 10.04 26.78 -3.79
C ASN A 52 10.82 26.62 -5.10
N VAL A 53 10.23 25.90 -6.04
CA VAL A 53 10.79 25.58 -7.37
C VAL A 53 11.07 26.84 -8.21
N THR A 54 10.42 27.97 -7.91
CA THR A 54 10.67 29.23 -8.64
C THR A 54 12.00 29.87 -8.27
N HIS A 55 12.56 29.59 -7.09
CA HIS A 55 13.88 30.09 -6.72
C HIS A 55 14.94 29.24 -7.42
N LYS A 56 15.74 29.90 -8.26
CA LYS A 56 16.94 29.33 -8.87
C LYS A 56 18.15 29.97 -8.19
N VAL A 57 18.98 29.17 -7.53
CA VAL A 57 20.06 29.62 -6.65
C VAL A 57 21.35 28.88 -7.05
N PRO A 58 22.51 29.55 -7.04
CA PRO A 58 23.80 28.87 -7.24
C PRO A 58 24.00 27.71 -6.26
N ASP A 59 24.48 26.57 -6.75
CA ASP A 59 24.79 25.37 -5.94
C ASP A 59 25.61 25.67 -4.66
N PRO A 60 26.69 26.48 -4.68
CA PRO A 60 27.45 26.79 -3.45
C PRO A 60 26.67 27.64 -2.45
N GLU A 61 25.69 28.43 -2.88
CA GLU A 61 24.89 29.31 -2.02
C GLU A 61 23.59 28.66 -1.55
N LEU A 62 23.27 27.45 -2.05
CA LEU A 62 22.00 26.77 -1.78
C LEU A 62 21.79 26.51 -0.27
N GLN A 63 22.85 26.14 0.45
CA GLN A 63 22.78 25.90 1.90
C GLN A 63 22.43 27.19 2.66
N TYR A 64 23.08 28.30 2.33
CA TYR A 64 22.78 29.60 2.92
C TYR A 64 21.37 30.08 2.56
N HIS A 65 20.94 29.83 1.32
CA HIS A 65 19.57 30.10 0.90
C HIS A 65 18.57 29.31 1.74
N HIS A 66 18.80 28.03 2.05
CA HIS A 66 17.90 27.25 2.90
C HIS A 66 17.76 27.82 4.32
N GLU A 67 18.81 28.46 4.86
CA GLU A 67 18.74 29.11 6.17
C GLU A 67 17.92 30.40 6.17
N THR A 68 17.96 31.14 5.05
CA THR A 68 17.37 32.48 4.91
C THR A 68 16.14 32.54 4.01
N CYS A 69 15.69 31.40 3.47
CA CYS A 69 14.64 31.36 2.45
C CYS A 69 13.32 31.92 3.00
N PRO A 70 12.68 32.88 2.31
CA PRO A 70 11.42 33.46 2.77
C PRO A 70 10.26 32.43 2.77
N ASP A 71 10.31 31.45 1.88
CA ASP A 71 9.29 30.42 1.75
C ASP A 71 9.45 29.28 2.78
N ARG A 72 10.63 29.13 3.38
CA ARG A 72 10.87 28.15 4.45
C ARG A 72 9.89 28.35 5.60
N LYS A 73 9.66 29.60 6.00
CA LYS A 73 8.75 29.96 7.09
C LYS A 73 7.31 29.50 6.82
N LYS A 74 6.85 29.50 5.56
CA LYS A 74 5.49 29.07 5.21
C LYS A 74 5.29 27.57 5.49
N ILE A 75 6.30 26.77 5.16
CA ILE A 75 6.29 25.32 5.38
C ILE A 75 6.44 25.02 6.88
N GLU A 76 7.36 25.69 7.56
CA GLU A 76 7.53 25.55 9.01
C GLU A 76 6.24 25.88 9.78
N ILE A 77 5.55 26.97 9.42
CA ILE A 77 4.28 27.34 10.04
C ILE A 77 3.25 26.21 9.90
N ALA A 78 3.09 25.62 8.72
CA ALA A 78 2.16 24.52 8.52
C ALA A 78 2.51 23.31 9.40
N VAL A 79 3.79 22.92 9.43
CA VAL A 79 4.26 21.75 10.22
C VAL A 79 4.09 21.97 11.73
N TYR A 80 4.40 23.16 12.24
CA TYR A 80 4.34 23.43 13.69
C TYR A 80 2.92 23.76 14.18
N GLN A 81 2.03 24.30 13.32
CA GLN A 81 0.65 24.60 13.70
C GLN A 81 -0.27 23.36 13.69
N ASP A 82 0.08 22.31 12.93
CA ASP A 82 -0.66 21.04 12.89
C ASP A 82 -0.60 20.23 14.21
N THR A 83 0.13 20.71 15.22
CA THR A 83 0.06 20.14 16.59
C THR A 83 -1.24 20.50 17.32
N LYS A 84 -2.02 21.45 16.78
CA LYS A 84 -3.45 21.52 17.06
C LYS A 84 -4.16 20.70 16.00
N THR A 85 -4.05 19.38 16.12
CA THR A 85 -4.99 18.49 15.44
C THR A 85 -6.38 19.06 15.70
N ASP A 86 -7.07 19.51 14.65
CA ASP A 86 -8.50 19.77 14.69
C ASP A 86 -9.18 18.44 15.02
N LEU A 87 -9.23 18.09 16.31
CA LEU A 87 -9.88 16.88 16.82
C LEU A 87 -11.37 16.87 16.45
N ASP A 88 -11.91 18.03 16.04
CA ASP A 88 -13.31 18.24 15.71
C ASP A 88 -13.55 18.49 14.20
N LYS A 89 -12.64 18.06 13.32
CA LYS A 89 -12.90 18.16 11.87
C LYS A 89 -14.17 17.41 11.44
N PHE A 90 -14.58 16.42 12.25
CA PHE A 90 -15.85 15.73 12.14
C PHE A 90 -16.42 15.54 13.57
N PRO A 91 -17.36 16.40 14.02
CA PRO A 91 -17.97 16.21 15.33
C PRO A 91 -18.69 14.85 15.35
N ILE A 92 -18.29 13.98 16.28
CA ILE A 92 -18.95 12.70 16.48
C ILE A 92 -20.33 13.01 17.07
N VAL A 93 -21.37 12.94 16.23
CA VAL A 93 -22.75 13.11 16.69
C VAL A 93 -23.07 11.90 17.57
N ASN A 94 -23.38 12.15 18.84
CA ASN A 94 -23.81 11.10 19.75
C ASN A 94 -25.25 10.68 19.40
N ILE A 95 -25.38 9.73 18.48
CA ILE A 95 -26.67 9.19 18.05
C ILE A 95 -27.08 8.12 19.05
N HIS A 96 -28.11 8.39 19.86
CA HIS A 96 -28.69 7.39 20.76
C HIS A 96 -29.53 6.40 19.95
N VAL A 97 -28.90 5.33 19.46
CA VAL A 97 -29.59 4.22 18.82
C VAL A 97 -30.23 3.36 19.91
N ALA A 98 -31.56 3.28 19.94
CA ALA A 98 -32.25 2.35 20.83
C ALA A 98 -31.99 0.92 20.33
N THR A 99 -31.06 0.22 20.98
CA THR A 99 -30.79 -1.19 20.72
C THR A 99 -31.55 -2.02 21.75
N GLU A 100 -32.53 -2.78 21.29
CA GLU A 100 -33.31 -3.71 22.12
C GLU A 100 -32.48 -4.92 22.56
N GLU A 101 -31.38 -5.21 21.84
CA GLU A 101 -30.47 -6.33 22.09
C GLU A 101 -29.04 -5.80 22.25
N SER A 102 -28.49 -5.90 23.46
CA SER A 102 -27.06 -5.65 23.73
C SER A 102 -26.32 -6.98 23.75
N TRP A 103 -25.14 -7.04 23.13
CA TRP A 103 -24.25 -8.21 23.19
C TRP A 103 -23.84 -8.57 24.63
N ASP A 104 -23.99 -7.62 25.57
CA ASP A 104 -23.73 -7.83 27.00
C ASP A 104 -24.88 -8.53 27.74
N ASN A 105 -26.08 -8.64 27.13
CA ASN A 105 -27.25 -9.27 27.74
C ASN A 105 -27.30 -10.79 27.52
N ASP A 106 -26.50 -11.33 26.59
CA ASP A 106 -26.46 -12.74 26.26
C ASP A 106 -25.49 -13.49 27.19
N ASN A 107 -25.98 -13.89 28.36
CA ASN A 107 -25.25 -14.79 29.27
C ASN A 107 -25.29 -16.24 28.77
N VAL A 108 -24.74 -16.48 27.58
CA VAL A 108 -24.58 -17.80 26.98
C VAL A 108 -23.28 -18.42 27.50
N ALA A 109 -23.32 -19.71 27.82
CA ALA A 109 -22.12 -20.43 28.21
C ALA A 109 -21.05 -20.36 27.09
N SER A 110 -19.79 -20.21 27.47
CA SER A 110 -18.68 -20.16 26.51
C SER A 110 -18.69 -21.39 25.61
N TYR A 111 -18.52 -21.16 24.30
CA TYR A 111 -18.43 -22.23 23.32
C TYR A 111 -17.25 -23.17 23.63
N ASP A 112 -17.55 -24.46 23.78
CA ASP A 112 -16.55 -25.50 24.01
C ASP A 112 -16.28 -26.27 22.71
N PRO A 113 -15.13 -26.02 22.05
CA PRO A 113 -14.82 -26.64 20.76
C PRO A 113 -14.67 -28.15 20.87
N GLU A 114 -14.24 -28.68 22.02
CA GLU A 114 -14.05 -30.12 22.18
C GLU A 114 -15.39 -30.85 22.19
N LYS A 115 -16.37 -30.32 22.93
CA LYS A 115 -17.73 -30.84 22.96
C LYS A 115 -18.38 -30.79 21.58
N TYR A 116 -18.24 -29.67 20.87
CA TYR A 116 -18.79 -29.51 19.52
C TYR A 116 -18.16 -30.48 18.51
N CYS A 117 -16.83 -30.67 18.57
CA CYS A 117 -16.16 -31.62 17.67
C CYS A 117 -16.48 -33.09 17.98
N MET A 118 -16.86 -33.40 19.23
CA MET A 118 -17.33 -34.73 19.62
C MET A 118 -18.74 -35.03 19.09
N SER A 119 -19.63 -34.03 19.15
CA SER A 119 -21.04 -34.17 18.80
C SER A 119 -21.34 -34.09 17.31
N ASN A 120 -20.44 -33.52 16.51
CA ASN A 120 -20.64 -33.31 15.08
C ASN A 120 -19.72 -34.16 14.21
N GLU A 121 -20.01 -34.22 12.92
CA GLU A 121 -19.23 -34.95 11.89
C GLU A 121 -17.90 -34.25 11.53
N ILE A 122 -17.12 -33.90 12.55
CA ILE A 122 -15.83 -33.21 12.40
C ILE A 122 -14.70 -34.22 12.56
N ILE A 123 -13.82 -34.28 11.56
CA ILE A 123 -12.63 -35.14 11.59
C ILE A 123 -11.59 -34.53 12.51
N ARG A 124 -11.19 -35.27 13.55
CA ARG A 124 -10.15 -34.85 14.50
C ARG A 124 -8.86 -35.62 14.27
N HIS A 125 -7.74 -35.02 14.66
CA HIS A 125 -6.43 -35.66 14.66
C HIS A 125 -5.75 -35.45 16.03
N LYS A 126 -4.92 -36.41 16.44
CA LYS A 126 -4.09 -36.32 17.65
C LYS A 126 -2.62 -36.34 17.26
N ASP A 127 -1.96 -35.22 17.46
CA ASP A 127 -0.53 -35.05 17.19
C ASP A 127 0.30 -35.25 18.46
N VAL A 128 1.59 -35.55 18.28
CA VAL A 128 2.55 -35.71 19.39
C VAL A 128 2.17 -36.84 20.37
N ILE A 129 1.81 -38.02 19.85
CA ILE A 129 1.60 -39.24 20.64
C ILE A 129 2.21 -40.46 19.91
N SER A 130 2.52 -41.52 20.66
CA SER A 130 3.01 -42.79 20.12
C SER A 130 2.15 -43.32 18.95
N ALA A 131 2.80 -44.00 18.01
CA ALA A 131 2.15 -44.49 16.79
C ALA A 131 0.95 -45.42 17.08
N ALA A 132 1.05 -46.26 18.12
CA ALA A 132 -0.02 -47.15 18.55
C ALA A 132 -1.27 -46.38 19.01
N LYS A 133 -1.09 -45.34 19.84
CA LYS A 133 -2.20 -44.49 20.33
C LYS A 133 -2.85 -43.70 19.19
N ARG A 134 -2.05 -43.21 18.21
CA ARG A 134 -2.60 -42.56 17.01
C ARG A 134 -3.41 -43.51 16.13
N ARG A 135 -2.97 -44.78 15.98
CA ARG A 135 -3.73 -45.81 15.24
C ARG A 135 -5.07 -46.11 15.91
N ASN A 136 -5.08 -46.26 17.24
CA ASN A 136 -6.31 -46.50 18.01
C ASN A 136 -7.28 -45.32 17.88
N PHE A 137 -6.77 -44.09 17.98
CA PHE A 137 -7.59 -42.88 17.82
C PHE A 137 -8.25 -42.79 16.43
N ARG A 138 -7.53 -43.12 15.35
CA ARG A 138 -8.12 -43.16 13.99
C ARG A 138 -9.21 -44.23 13.85
N LEU A 139 -9.06 -45.36 14.54
CA LEU A 139 -10.05 -46.43 14.55
C LEU A 139 -11.32 -46.00 15.30
N GLU A 140 -11.16 -45.34 16.44
CA GLU A 140 -12.25 -44.78 17.25
C GLU A 140 -13.00 -43.69 16.48
N GLU A 141 -12.29 -42.75 15.84
CA GLU A 141 -12.91 -41.71 15.00
C GLU A 141 -13.69 -42.31 13.83
N ARG A 142 -13.17 -43.35 13.17
CA ARG A 142 -13.88 -44.05 12.09
C ARG A 142 -15.18 -44.69 12.58
N LYS A 143 -15.17 -45.28 13.78
CA LYS A 143 -16.38 -45.85 14.39
C LYS A 143 -17.38 -44.76 14.77
N ARG A 144 -16.90 -43.66 15.38
CA ARG A 144 -17.72 -42.51 15.78
C ARG A 144 -18.43 -41.90 14.58
N ILE A 145 -17.69 -41.52 13.53
CA ILE A 145 -18.27 -40.91 12.32
C ILE A 145 -19.18 -41.91 11.59
N GLY A 146 -18.82 -43.20 11.58
CA GLY A 146 -19.67 -44.26 11.03
C GLY A 146 -21.05 -44.35 11.70
N GLN A 147 -21.13 -44.10 13.01
CA GLN A 147 -22.40 -44.06 13.75
C GLN A 147 -23.25 -42.84 13.39
N PHE A 148 -22.63 -41.67 13.18
CA PHE A 148 -23.35 -40.45 12.76
C PHE A 148 -23.94 -40.57 11.34
N SER A 149 -23.20 -41.15 10.41
CA SER A 149 -23.66 -41.33 9.02
C SER A 149 -24.91 -42.22 8.86
N GLN A 150 -25.26 -43.02 9.88
CA GLN A 150 -26.43 -43.91 9.87
C GLN A 150 -27.68 -43.28 10.49
N SER A 151 -27.51 -42.31 11.39
CA SER A 151 -28.59 -41.50 11.93
C SER A 151 -28.69 -40.22 11.12
N GLY A 152 -29.56 -40.15 10.12
CA GLY A 152 -29.81 -38.95 9.31
C GLY A 152 -30.46 -37.78 10.10
N GLY A 153 -29.88 -37.41 11.24
CA GLY A 153 -30.37 -36.38 12.14
C GLY A 153 -29.60 -35.09 11.98
N GLU A 154 -30.32 -33.98 11.81
CA GLU A 154 -29.78 -32.63 11.83
C GLU A 154 -28.92 -32.37 13.09
N PRO A 155 -27.86 -31.55 12.98
CA PRO A 155 -26.95 -31.28 14.09
C PRO A 155 -27.70 -30.68 15.29
N ALA A 156 -27.47 -31.22 16.48
CA ALA A 156 -28.26 -30.96 17.68
C ALA A 156 -28.24 -29.52 18.24
N ASN A 157 -27.47 -28.58 17.66
CA ASN A 157 -27.35 -27.20 18.14
C ASN A 157 -27.29 -26.18 16.97
N SER A 158 -28.36 -26.08 16.17
CA SER A 158 -28.54 -25.00 15.21
C SER A 158 -29.32 -23.82 15.83
N SER A 159 -28.75 -23.16 16.84
CA SER A 159 -29.26 -21.84 17.28
C SER A 159 -28.83 -20.69 16.36
N VAL A 160 -28.47 -21.00 15.11
CA VAL A 160 -28.21 -20.00 14.06
C VAL A 160 -29.26 -20.21 12.97
N PRO A 161 -30.17 -19.24 12.74
CA PRO A 161 -31.10 -19.32 11.62
C PRO A 161 -30.31 -19.50 10.33
N ARG A 162 -30.59 -20.57 9.59
CA ARG A 162 -30.05 -20.75 8.24
C ARG A 162 -30.59 -19.60 7.41
N ALA A 163 -29.76 -18.58 7.16
CA ALA A 163 -30.14 -17.42 6.37
C ALA A 163 -30.79 -17.89 5.06
N PRO A 164 -31.97 -17.36 4.69
CA PRO A 164 -32.61 -17.75 3.44
C PRO A 164 -31.62 -17.47 2.31
N ARG A 165 -31.36 -18.50 1.52
CA ARG A 165 -30.52 -18.41 0.33
C ARG A 165 -31.18 -17.39 -0.59
N GLN A 166 -30.74 -16.14 -0.51
CA GLN A 166 -31.14 -15.12 -1.46
C GLN A 166 -30.79 -15.69 -2.82
N GLN A 167 -31.81 -15.85 -3.67
CA GLN A 167 -31.59 -16.07 -5.09
C GLN A 167 -30.89 -14.79 -5.57
N GLU A 168 -29.57 -14.78 -5.53
CA GLU A 168 -28.78 -13.80 -6.26
C GLU A 168 -29.25 -13.91 -7.70
N ASN A 169 -30.03 -12.92 -8.13
CA ASN A 169 -30.39 -12.74 -9.52
C ASN A 169 -29.09 -12.84 -10.31
N GLN A 170 -29.07 -13.78 -11.24
CA GLN A 170 -27.94 -14.03 -12.13
C GLN A 170 -27.75 -12.80 -13.03
N THR A 171 -27.16 -11.72 -12.49
CA THR A 171 -26.46 -10.76 -13.32
C THR A 171 -25.28 -11.54 -13.89
N ARG A 172 -25.50 -12.04 -15.10
CA ARG A 172 -24.59 -12.75 -16.00
C ARG A 172 -23.14 -12.36 -15.69
N ARG A 173 -22.46 -13.14 -14.83
CA ARG A 173 -21.01 -13.01 -14.63
C ARG A 173 -20.40 -13.22 -16.01
N GLN A 174 -19.87 -12.17 -16.60
CA GLN A 174 -19.19 -12.30 -17.88
C GLN A 174 -18.01 -13.25 -17.66
N PRO A 175 -17.79 -14.25 -18.55
CA PRO A 175 -16.63 -15.11 -18.44
C PRO A 175 -15.38 -14.22 -18.51
N LEU A 176 -14.39 -14.46 -17.65
CA LEU A 176 -13.09 -13.83 -17.82
C LEU A 176 -12.54 -14.19 -19.21
N PRO A 177 -11.84 -13.26 -19.89
CA PRO A 177 -11.21 -13.54 -21.17
C PRO A 177 -10.25 -14.73 -21.04
N ASP A 178 -10.33 -15.67 -21.99
CA ASP A 178 -9.46 -16.83 -22.03
C ASP A 178 -8.05 -16.39 -22.44
N HIS A 179 -7.16 -16.24 -21.45
CA HIS A 179 -5.77 -15.92 -21.71
C HIS A 179 -5.07 -17.19 -22.18
N LYS A 180 -4.75 -17.27 -23.48
CA LYS A 180 -3.91 -18.36 -24.01
C LYS A 180 -2.60 -18.40 -23.22
N ARG A 181 -2.30 -19.57 -22.67
CA ARG A 181 -1.07 -19.83 -21.93
C ARG A 181 0.06 -19.93 -22.96
N GLY A 182 0.89 -18.90 -23.08
CA GLY A 182 2.11 -18.96 -23.91
C GLY A 182 2.53 -17.71 -24.67
N GLU A 183 1.77 -16.61 -24.68
CA GLU A 183 2.27 -15.33 -25.21
C GLU A 183 2.91 -14.51 -24.10
N TYR A 184 4.23 -14.60 -24.01
CA TYR A 184 5.05 -13.77 -23.15
C TYR A 184 5.26 -12.41 -23.82
N ARG A 185 5.00 -11.32 -23.09
CA ARG A 185 5.42 -9.97 -23.50
C ARG A 185 6.95 -9.88 -23.49
N GLU A 186 7.49 -9.07 -24.40
CA GLU A 186 8.93 -8.97 -24.72
C GLU A 186 9.85 -8.55 -23.55
N ASP A 187 9.30 -8.21 -22.37
CA ASP A 187 10.07 -7.87 -21.16
C ASP A 187 10.09 -8.97 -20.10
N THR A 188 10.11 -10.25 -20.52
CA THR A 188 10.33 -11.35 -19.58
C THR A 188 11.84 -11.65 -19.53
N PRO A 189 12.56 -11.32 -18.43
CA PRO A 189 13.99 -11.59 -18.36
C PRO A 189 14.27 -13.09 -18.44
N GLY A 190 15.37 -13.41 -19.13
CA GLY A 190 15.73 -14.73 -19.66
C GLY A 190 15.63 -15.91 -18.70
N VAL A 191 15.40 -17.07 -19.33
CA VAL A 191 15.27 -18.44 -18.82
C VAL A 191 16.02 -18.68 -17.51
N ILE A 192 15.37 -19.40 -16.59
CA ILE A 192 15.86 -19.78 -15.24
C ILE A 192 17.31 -20.31 -15.25
N GLU A 193 17.74 -20.94 -16.35
CA GLU A 193 19.12 -21.40 -16.55
C GLU A 193 20.17 -20.26 -16.55
N GLU A 194 19.88 -19.08 -17.09
CA GLU A 194 20.80 -17.93 -17.06
C GLU A 194 20.95 -17.36 -15.65
N ILE A 195 19.87 -17.36 -14.87
CA ILE A 195 19.86 -16.92 -13.47
C ILE A 195 20.72 -17.89 -12.63
N VAL A 196 20.60 -19.19 -12.85
CA VAL A 196 21.40 -20.21 -12.13
C VAL A 196 22.88 -20.15 -12.53
N GLN A 197 23.20 -19.79 -13.78
CA GLN A 197 24.59 -19.60 -14.21
C GLN A 197 25.24 -18.34 -13.60
N ARG A 198 24.48 -17.26 -13.37
CA ARG A 198 24.95 -16.05 -12.67
C ARG A 198 25.14 -16.24 -11.16
N ILE A 199 24.47 -17.22 -10.55
CA ILE A 199 24.51 -17.50 -9.10
C ILE A 199 25.53 -18.58 -8.73
N LYS A 200 26.52 -18.88 -9.59
CA LYS A 200 27.61 -19.78 -9.21
C LYS A 200 28.48 -19.13 -8.12
N ILE A 201 28.19 -19.53 -6.88
CA ILE A 201 28.98 -19.23 -5.70
C ILE A 201 30.24 -20.11 -5.76
N ASP A 202 31.39 -19.51 -6.04
CA ASP A 202 32.67 -20.19 -5.81
C ASP A 202 32.85 -20.37 -4.30
N ALA A 203 32.91 -21.63 -3.84
CA ALA A 203 33.01 -22.03 -2.44
C ALA A 203 34.27 -21.55 -1.69
N LYS A 204 35.07 -20.64 -2.28
CA LYS A 204 36.31 -20.11 -1.71
C LYS A 204 36.29 -18.61 -1.43
N ASN A 205 35.35 -17.83 -1.98
CA ASN A 205 35.31 -16.37 -1.78
C ASN A 205 33.90 -15.87 -1.45
N GLY A 206 33.46 -16.08 -0.22
CA GLY A 206 32.24 -15.47 0.29
C GLY A 206 32.46 -14.03 0.71
N PHE A 207 32.30 -13.07 -0.19
CA PHE A 207 31.95 -11.68 0.15
C PHE A 207 31.48 -10.93 -1.11
N TYR A 208 30.25 -10.41 -1.09
CA TYR A 208 29.71 -9.57 -2.16
C TYR A 208 30.47 -8.24 -2.22
N GLN A 209 31.13 -7.94 -3.33
CA GLN A 209 31.54 -6.58 -3.67
C GLN A 209 30.61 -6.03 -4.76
N ASN A 210 29.60 -5.28 -4.32
CA ASN A 210 28.94 -4.31 -5.19
C ASN A 210 29.85 -3.08 -5.27
N VAL A 211 30.51 -2.88 -6.41
CA VAL A 211 31.11 -1.58 -6.76
C VAL A 211 30.71 -1.23 -8.19
N GLN A 212 29.69 -0.39 -8.28
CA GLN A 212 29.41 0.47 -9.42
C GLN A 212 30.68 1.27 -9.76
N LYS A 213 31.07 1.34 -11.05
CA LYS A 213 31.87 2.48 -11.56
C LYS A 213 31.89 2.56 -13.09
N LYS A 214 31.33 3.68 -13.56
CA LYS A 214 31.49 4.41 -14.83
C LYS A 214 30.78 3.87 -16.07
#